data_AF-H1Q2K6-F1
#
_entry.id   AF-H1Q2K6-F1
#
_cell.length_a   1.000
_cell.length_b   1.000
_cell.length_c   1.000
_cell.angle_alpha   90.00
_cell.angle_beta   90.00
_cell.angle_gamma   90.00
#
_symmetry.space_group_name_H-M   'P 1'
#
loop_
_entity.id
_entity.type
_entity.pdbx_description
1 polymer ?
#
loop_
_entity_poly.entity_id
_entity_poly.type
_entity_poly.pdbx_seq_one_letter_code
_entity_poly.pdbx_strand_id
1 'polypeptide(L)' 'MRRISANIVIAGARIFEPGVIELESGVVKTYYRLEHELPMTEWMPGTIEVKNDEKGILRAYQGRIPLR' A
#
# COMPACT_ATOMS: atom_id res chain seq x y z
N MET A 1 -10.06 -8.67 3.89
CA MET A 1 -9.37 -7.37 3.82
C MET A 1 -8.02 -7.51 4.51
N ARG A 2 -6.93 -7.09 3.85
CA ARG A 2 -5.56 -7.10 4.41
C ARG A 2 -5.10 -5.66 4.61
N ARG A 3 -4.43 -5.38 5.72
CA ARG A 3 -3.79 -4.08 5.97
C ARG A 3 -2.29 -4.28 6.03
N ILE A 4 -1.56 -3.48 5.25
CA ILE A 4 -0.11 -3.59 5.12
C ILE A 4 0.48 -2.21 5.37
N SER A 5 1.42 -2.10 6.30
CA SER A 5 2.26 -0.93 6.49
C SER A 5 3.64 -1.13 5.90
N ALA A 6 4.24 -0.06 5.39
CA ALA A 6 5.62 -0.05 4.91
C ALA A 6 6.36 1.22 5.34
N ASN A 7 7.69 1.20 5.21
CA ASN A 7 8.52 2.37 5.50
C ASN A 7 8.10 3.56 4.65
N ILE A 8 7.78 3.32 3.37
CA ILE A 8 7.33 4.34 2.42
C ILE A 8 6.18 3.78 1.60
N VAL A 9 5.07 4.51 1.51
CA VAL A 9 4.02 4.28 0.50
C VAL A 9 3.99 5.47 -0.45
N ILE A 10 4.12 5.22 -1.75
CA ILE A 10 4.08 6.24 -2.80
C ILE A 10 2.80 6.06 -3.62
N ALA A 11 1.95 7.08 -3.65
CA ALA A 11 0.73 7.11 -4.46
C ALA A 11 0.74 8.34 -5.37
N GLY A 12 1.24 8.17 -6.59
CA GLY A 12 1.50 9.29 -7.50
C GLY A 12 2.50 10.28 -6.88
N ALA A 13 2.08 11.54 -6.71
CA ALA A 13 2.91 12.59 -6.10
C ALA A 13 2.88 12.59 -4.55
N ARG A 14 2.06 11.73 -3.92
CA ARG A 14 1.94 11.65 -2.45
C ARG A 14 2.87 10.60 -1.89
N ILE A 15 3.58 10.95 -0.82
CA ILE A 15 4.51 10.08 -0.11
C ILE A 15 4.07 9.98 1.36
N PHE A 16 3.95 8.77 1.88
CA PHE A 16 3.57 8.48 3.26
C PHE A 16 4.68 7.69 3.96
N GLU A 17 5.22 8.23 5.06
CA GLU A 17 6.35 7.67 5.80
C GLU A 17 6.07 7.70 7.32
N PRO A 18 5.86 6.54 7.99
CA PRO A 18 5.45 5.28 7.39
C PRO A 18 4.06 5.37 6.75
N GLY A 19 3.79 4.51 5.78
CA GLY A 19 2.52 4.48 5.06
C GLY A 19 1.79 3.15 5.24
N VAL A 20 0.47 3.19 5.06
CA VAL A 20 -0.43 2.02 5.11
C VAL A 20 -1.18 1.92 3.80
N ILE A 21 -1.40 0.69 3.33
CA ILE A 21 -2.38 0.35 2.31
C ILE A 21 -3.39 -0.64 2.87
N GLU A 22 -4.63 -0.56 2.39
CA GLU A 22 -5.64 -1.58 2.65
C GLU A 22 -6.04 -2.24 1.33
N LEU A 23 -5.95 -3.56 1.30
CA LEU A 23 -6.18 -4.40 0.14
C LEU A 23 -7.42 -5.28 0.34
N GLU A 24 -8.17 -5.44 -0.73
CA GLU A 24 -9.23 -6.44 -0.84
C GLU A 24 -9.13 -7.10 -2.21
N SER A 25 -8.87 -8.41 -2.21
CA SER A 25 -8.72 -9.21 -3.43
C SER A 25 -7.69 -8.63 -4.42
N GLY A 26 -6.55 -8.14 -3.91
CA GLY A 26 -5.49 -7.49 -4.68
C GLY A 26 -5.80 -6.09 -5.22
N VAL A 27 -6.91 -5.48 -4.79
CA VAL A 27 -7.29 -4.11 -5.14
C VAL A 27 -7.05 -3.20 -3.93
N VAL A 28 -6.36 -2.08 -4.15
CA VAL A 28 -6.16 -1.06 -3.12
C VAL A 28 -7.46 -0.31 -2.91
N LYS A 29 -7.97 -0.35 -1.68
CA LYS A 29 -9.18 0.36 -1.26
C LYS A 29 -8.86 1.73 -0.66
N THR A 30 -7.77 1.81 0.09
CA THR A 30 -7.27 3.08 0.65
C THR A 30 -5.78 3.01 0.94
N TYR A 31 -5.17 4.18 1.11
CA TYR A 31 -3.79 4.37 1.52
C TYR A 31 -3.66 5.66 2.34
N TYR A 32 -2.85 5.65 3.39
CA TYR A 32 -2.71 6.76 4.32
C TYR A 32 -1.39 6.71 5.11
N ARG A 33 -1.04 7.79 5.81
CA ARG A 33 0.11 7.80 6.74
C ARG A 33 -0.23 6.99 7.99
N LEU A 34 0.69 6.15 8.44
CA LEU A 34 0.57 5.48 9.73
C LEU A 34 0.89 6.48 10.84
N GLU A 35 -0.13 6.92 11.58
CA GLU A 35 0.04 7.87 12.70
C GLU A 35 0.14 7.17 14.06
N HIS A 36 -0.51 6.03 14.19
CA HIS A 36 -0.54 5.21 15.40
C HIS A 36 -0.42 3.74 15.03
N GLU A 37 -0.05 2.89 16.00
CA GLU A 37 -0.06 1.45 15.80
C GLU A 37 -1.48 0.97 15.47
N LEU A 38 -1.61 0.13 14.45
CA LEU A 38 -2.88 -0.39 13.99
C LEU A 38 -2.94 -1.91 14.18
N PRO A 39 -4.02 -2.45 14.77
CA PRO A 39 -4.17 -3.88 14.92
C PRO A 39 -4.30 -4.57 13.57
N MET A 40 -3.86 -5.83 13.51
CA MET A 40 -3.96 -6.68 12.31
C MET A 40 -3.33 -6.04 11.06
N THR A 41 -2.19 -5.36 11.26
CA THR A 41 -1.40 -4.75 10.21
C THR A 41 -0.13 -5.55 9.98
N GLU A 42 0.07 -6.01 8.76
CA GLU A 42 1.31 -6.64 8.33
C GLU A 42 2.37 -5.57 8.06
N TRP A 43 3.59 -5.75 8.59
CA TRP A 43 4.69 -4.85 8.30
C TRP A 43 5.55 -5.40 7.15
N MET A 44 5.65 -4.65 6.06
CA MET A 44 6.53 -4.95 4.93
C MET A 44 7.68 -3.93 4.85
N PRO A 45 8.94 -4.37 4.82
CA PRO A 45 10.06 -3.45 4.71
C PRO A 45 10.15 -2.82 3.32
N GLY A 46 10.65 -1.58 3.27
CA GLY A 46 10.93 -0.85 2.04
C GLY A 46 9.76 -0.01 1.52
N THR A 47 9.64 0.06 0.19
CA THR A 47 8.71 0.95 -0.49
C THR A 47 7.60 0.17 -1.18
N ILE A 48 6.36 0.61 -0.96
CA ILE A 48 5.19 0.17 -1.70
C ILE A 48 4.76 1.28 -2.67
N GLU A 49 4.63 0.94 -3.94
CA GLU A 49 4.06 1.83 -4.97
C GLU A 49 2.59 1.50 -5.19
N VAL A 50 1.73 2.52 -5.10
CA VAL A 50 0.31 2.44 -5.41
C VAL A 50 0.06 3.14 -6.74
N LYS A 51 -0.41 2.39 -7.74
CA LYS A 51 -0.72 2.90 -9.09
C LYS A 51 -1.77 2.04 -9.78
N ASN A 52 -2.41 2.62 -10.80
CA ASN A 52 -3.33 1.88 -11.64
C ASN A 52 -2.57 0.87 -12.51
N ASP A 53 -3.14 -0.32 -12.66
CA ASP A 53 -2.71 -1.28 -13.68
C ASP A 53 -3.21 -0.85 -15.08
N GLU A 54 -2.88 -1.65 -16.10
CA GLU A 54 -3.29 -1.41 -17.49
C GLU A 54 -4.82 -1.36 -17.70
N LYS A 55 -5.60 -1.87 -16.74
CA LYS A 55 -7.06 -1.88 -16.75
C LYS A 55 -7.66 -0.74 -15.90
N GLY A 56 -6.82 0.14 -15.36
CA GLY A 56 -7.27 1.24 -14.49
C GLY A 56 -7.59 0.81 -13.05
N ILE A 57 -7.24 -0.42 -12.65
CA ILE A 57 -7.50 -0.92 -11.30
C ILE A 57 -6.35 -0.50 -10.39
N LEU A 58 -6.66 0.13 -9.26
CA LEU A 58 -5.66 0.56 -8.30
C LEU A 58 -5.01 -0.64 -7.60
N ARG A 59 -3.70 -0.80 -7.78
CA ARG A 59 -2.90 -1.90 -7.22
C ARG A 59 -1.71 -1.38 -6.43
N ALA A 60 -1.21 -2.23 -5.54
CA ALA A 60 0.03 -2.00 -4.81
C ALA A 60 1.13 -2.95 -5.31
N TYR A 61 2.35 -2.44 -5.38
CA TYR A 61 3.53 -3.16 -5.85
C TYR A 61 4.69 -2.98 -4.88
N GLN A 62 5.42 -4.06 -4.64
CA GLN A 62 6.76 -3.98 -4.06
C GLN A 62 7.77 -4.23 -5.18
N GLY A 63 8.40 -3.16 -5.66
CA GLY A 63 9.18 -3.19 -6.90
C GLY A 63 8.31 -3.63 -8.08
N ARG A 64 8.57 -4.82 -8.64
CA ARG A 64 7.81 -5.39 -9.77
C ARG A 64 6.71 -6.37 -9.36
N ILE A 65 6.60 -6.69 -8.07
CA ILE A 65 5.72 -7.75 -7.58
C ILE A 65 4.41 -7.13 -7.08
N PRO A 66 3.24 -7.51 -7.65
CA PRO A 66 1.95 -7.03 -7.16
C PRO A 66 1.59 -7.68 -5.82
N LEU A 67 1.11 -6.87 -4.88
CA LEU A 67 0.56 -7.34 -3.61
C LEU A 67 -0.90 -7.79 -3.80
N ARG A 68 -1.32 -8.88 -3.15
CA ARG A 68 -2.63 -9.50 -3.31
C ARG A 68 -3.44 -9.56 -2.03
#